data_AF-A0A0S3RCF5-F1
#
_entry.id   AF-A0A0S3RCF5-F1
#
_cell.length_a   1.000
_cell.length_b   1.000
_cell.length_c   1.000
_cell.angle_alpha   90.00
_cell.angle_beta   90.00
_cell.angle_gamma   90.00
#
_symmetry.space_group_name_H-M   'P 1'
#
loop_
_entity.id
_entity.type
_entity.pdbx_description
1 polymer ?
#
loop_
_entity_poly.entity_id
_entity_poly.type
_entity_poly.pdbx_seq_one_letter_code
_entity_poly.pdbx_strand_id
1 'polypeptide(L)'
;MMNTDDVVIHVKEILERARPPITKECCIYRVPQLIRQLNQEAYTPKVVSIGPYHHNSLHLQNMERHKVMYLKSFLERTNTSMESWIHYIASKEPLIRHCYSDALQFTPNNLIEIISVDSVSQ
;
A
#
# COMPACT_ATOMS: atom_id res chain seq x y z
N MET A 1 10.93 7.54 -36.15
CA MET A 1 10.34 6.18 -36.02
C MET A 1 11.34 5.34 -35.25
N MET A 2 10.93 4.67 -34.16
CA MET A 2 11.83 3.71 -33.49
C MET A 2 12.19 2.58 -34.47
N ASN A 3 13.45 2.19 -34.52
CA ASN A 3 13.88 1.04 -35.31
C ASN A 3 13.33 -0.24 -34.62
N THR A 4 13.06 -1.26 -35.42
CA THR A 4 12.62 -2.58 -34.92
C THR A 4 13.62 -3.16 -33.93
N ASP A 5 14.92 -2.89 -34.11
CA ASP A 5 15.98 -3.32 -33.18
C ASP A 5 15.84 -2.69 -31.78
N ASP A 6 15.46 -1.41 -31.70
CA ASP A 6 15.23 -0.70 -30.43
C ASP A 6 14.05 -1.32 -29.67
N VAL A 7 13.00 -1.70 -30.40
CA VAL A 7 11.83 -2.36 -29.84
C VAL A 7 12.20 -3.74 -29.28
N VAL A 8 13.03 -4.51 -29.98
CA VAL A 8 13.50 -5.82 -29.51
C VAL A 8 14.32 -5.70 -28.23
N ILE A 9 15.23 -4.73 -28.16
CA ILE A 9 16.03 -4.47 -26.95
C ILE A 9 15.11 -4.13 -25.78
N HIS A 10 14.16 -3.22 -25.99
CA HIS A 10 13.22 -2.81 -24.95
C HIS A 10 12.35 -3.98 -24.45
N VAL A 11 11.82 -4.80 -25.35
CA VAL A 11 11.01 -5.96 -24.97
C VAL A 11 11.84 -6.99 -24.20
N LYS A 12 13.10 -7.22 -24.57
CA LYS A 12 14.01 -8.08 -23.77
C LYS A 12 14.21 -7.54 -22.37
N GLU A 13 14.42 -6.23 -22.21
CA GLU A 13 14.52 -5.61 -20.89
C GLU A 13 13.25 -5.76 -20.06
N ILE A 14 12.06 -5.65 -20.67
CA ILE A 14 10.77 -5.89 -20.01
C ILE A 14 10.69 -7.35 -19.53
N LEU A 15 11.05 -8.30 -20.38
CA LEU A 15 10.99 -9.74 -20.06
C LEU A 15 11.94 -10.11 -18.91
N GLU A 16 13.16 -9.58 -18.91
CA GLU A 16 14.13 -9.80 -17.81
C GLU A 16 13.64 -9.23 -16.47
N ARG A 17 12.92 -8.11 -16.53
CA ARG A 17 12.32 -7.45 -15.36
C ARG A 17 10.97 -8.04 -14.97
N ALA A 18 10.40 -8.93 -15.77
CA ALA A 18 9.12 -9.54 -15.47
C ALA A 18 9.22 -10.33 -14.15
N ARG A 19 8.26 -10.06 -13.28
CA ARG A 19 8.09 -10.77 -12.02
C ARG A 19 6.65 -11.27 -11.95
N PRO A 20 6.39 -12.42 -11.30
CA PRO A 20 5.03 -12.83 -11.02
C PRO A 20 4.29 -11.71 -10.28
N PRO A 21 3.05 -11.37 -10.68
CA PRO A 21 2.28 -10.32 -10.03
C PRO A 21 1.91 -10.67 -8.58
N ILE A 22 1.93 -11.95 -8.25
CA ILE A 22 1.62 -12.49 -6.93
C ILE A 22 2.83 -13.30 -6.46
N THR A 23 3.41 -12.91 -5.33
CA THR A 23 4.49 -13.65 -4.67
C THR A 23 3.93 -14.51 -3.54
N LYS A 24 4.78 -15.32 -2.88
CA LYS A 24 4.36 -16.15 -1.75
C LYS A 24 3.94 -15.33 -0.53
N GLU A 25 4.40 -14.09 -0.47
CA GLU A 25 4.12 -13.12 0.58
C GLU A 25 2.76 -12.41 0.36
N CYS A 26 2.16 -12.52 -0.83
CA CYS A 26 0.92 -11.84 -1.17
C CYS A 26 -0.27 -12.37 -0.34
N CYS A 27 -0.81 -11.49 0.49
CA CYS A 27 -1.91 -11.80 1.42
C CYS A 27 -3.02 -10.74 1.45
N ILE A 28 -2.87 -9.64 0.71
CA ILE A 28 -3.83 -8.53 0.63
C ILE A 28 -4.26 -8.37 -0.82
N TYR A 29 -5.49 -8.78 -1.11
CA TYR A 29 -6.01 -8.84 -2.48
C TYR A 29 -6.97 -7.70 -2.76
N ARG A 30 -6.85 -7.07 -3.93
CA ARG A 30 -7.89 -6.17 -4.42
C ARG A 30 -9.07 -6.99 -4.94
N VAL A 31 -10.28 -6.59 -4.58
CA VAL A 31 -11.50 -7.23 -5.08
C VAL A 31 -11.56 -7.08 -6.60
N PRO A 32 -11.68 -8.19 -7.36
CA PRO A 32 -11.78 -8.15 -8.81
C PRO A 32 -12.91 -7.23 -9.28
N GLN A 33 -12.66 -6.44 -10.32
CA GLN A 33 -13.59 -5.41 -10.78
C GLN A 33 -14.99 -5.96 -11.11
N LEU A 34 -15.07 -7.14 -11.74
CA LEU A 34 -16.33 -7.79 -12.06
C LEU A 34 -17.17 -8.08 -10.81
N ILE A 35 -16.53 -8.55 -9.73
CA ILE A 35 -17.20 -8.82 -8.46
C ILE A 35 -17.61 -7.50 -7.79
N ARG A 36 -16.72 -6.50 -7.81
CA ARG A 36 -16.99 -5.18 -7.25
C ARG A 36 -18.18 -4.48 -7.92
N GLN A 37 -18.36 -4.67 -9.22
CA GLN A 37 -19.48 -4.09 -9.98
C GLN A 37 -20.84 -4.67 -9.58
N LEU A 38 -20.89 -5.91 -9.09
CA LEU A 38 -22.14 -6.52 -8.61
C LEU A 38 -22.66 -5.84 -7.34
N ASN A 39 -21.76 -5.34 -6.48
CA ASN A 39 -22.12 -4.60 -5.28
C ASN A 39 -20.98 -3.70 -4.81
N GLN A 40 -20.90 -2.49 -5.36
CA GLN A 40 -19.80 -1.57 -5.06
C GLN A 40 -19.76 -1.14 -3.59
N GLU A 41 -20.91 -1.02 -2.93
CA GLU A 41 -20.99 -0.61 -1.53
C GLU A 41 -20.41 -1.65 -0.58
N ALA A 42 -20.59 -2.94 -0.87
CA ALA A 42 -20.06 -4.02 -0.03
C ALA A 42 -18.52 -4.01 0.04
N TYR A 43 -17.86 -3.44 -0.96
CA TYR A 43 -16.40 -3.40 -1.08
C TYR A 43 -15.81 -2.00 -0.93
N THR A 44 -16.63 -1.01 -0.55
CA THR A 44 -16.15 0.36 -0.31
C THR A 44 -16.16 0.61 1.19
N PRO A 45 -15.00 0.91 1.82
CA PRO A 45 -14.98 1.21 3.24
C PRO A 45 -15.90 2.38 3.56
N LYS A 46 -16.70 2.26 4.63
CA LYS A 46 -17.69 3.27 5.03
C LYS A 46 -17.23 4.16 6.17
N VAL A 47 -16.32 3.67 7.02
CA VAL A 47 -15.89 4.35 8.25
C VAL A 47 -14.40 4.64 8.21
N VAL A 48 -13.58 3.60 8.04
CA VAL A 48 -12.10 3.70 8.04
C VAL A 48 -11.53 2.92 6.87
N SER A 49 -10.51 3.48 6.21
CA SER A 49 -9.63 2.75 5.29
C SER A 49 -8.39 2.32 6.04
N ILE A 50 -7.92 1.10 5.84
CA ILE A 50 -6.63 0.65 6.36
C ILE A 50 -5.75 0.24 5.18
N GLY A 51 -4.60 0.89 5.07
CA GLY A 51 -3.62 0.70 4.01
C GLY A 51 -3.91 1.49 2.73
N PRO A 52 -3.11 1.23 1.68
CA PRO A 52 -3.01 2.06 0.48
C PRO A 52 -4.19 1.93 -0.49
N TYR A 53 -4.97 0.86 -0.46
CA TYR A 53 -6.04 0.63 -1.46
C TYR A 53 -7.18 1.65 -1.44
N HIS A 54 -7.49 2.19 -0.26
CA HIS A 54 -8.56 3.17 -0.10
C HIS A 54 -8.06 4.47 0.56
N HIS A 55 -6.74 4.67 0.61
CA HIS A 55 -6.12 5.88 1.13
C HIS A 55 -6.59 7.13 0.36
N ASN A 56 -6.72 8.27 1.04
CA ASN A 56 -7.23 9.54 0.51
C ASN A 56 -8.68 9.55 -0.01
N SER A 57 -9.51 8.58 0.37
CA SER A 57 -10.95 8.68 0.08
C SER A 57 -11.58 9.81 0.89
N LEU A 58 -12.14 10.83 0.21
CA LEU A 58 -12.67 12.05 0.84
C LEU A 58 -13.67 11.77 1.96
N HIS A 59 -14.50 10.73 1.82
CA HIS A 59 -15.51 10.36 2.81
C HIS A 59 -14.93 9.71 4.08
N LEU A 60 -13.63 9.38 4.11
CA LEU A 60 -12.95 8.73 5.23
C LEU A 60 -12.03 9.67 6.01
N GLN A 61 -11.93 10.95 5.63
CA GLN A 61 -11.01 11.92 6.23
C GLN A 61 -11.18 12.09 7.75
N ASN A 62 -12.39 11.94 8.26
CA ASN A 62 -12.64 12.03 9.70
C ASN A 62 -11.83 10.99 10.46
N MET A 63 -11.74 9.77 9.95
CA MET A 63 -10.96 8.72 10.61
C MET A 63 -9.46 8.91 10.49
N GLU A 64 -8.96 9.58 9.45
CA GLU A 64 -7.51 9.86 9.32
C GLU A 64 -6.95 10.64 10.51
N ARG A 65 -7.73 11.56 11.10
CA ARG A 65 -7.33 12.26 12.33
C ARG A 65 -7.24 11.32 13.53
N HIS A 66 -8.18 10.38 13.66
CA HIS A 66 -8.16 9.38 14.73
C HIS A 66 -6.95 8.46 14.63
N LYS A 67 -6.57 8.06 13.42
CA LYS A 67 -5.38 7.24 13.19
C LYS A 67 -4.09 7.88 13.68
N VAL A 68 -3.92 9.19 13.41
CA VAL A 68 -2.75 9.94 13.90
C VAL A 68 -2.74 10.00 15.43
N MET A 69 -3.91 10.17 16.06
CA MET A 69 -4.02 10.11 17.53
C MET A 69 -3.66 8.71 18.05
N TYR A 70 -4.09 7.64 17.39
CA TYR A 70 -3.72 6.28 17.77
C TYR A 70 -2.23 6.01 17.65
N LEU A 71 -1.58 6.50 16.57
CA LEU A 71 -0.13 6.44 16.45
C LEU A 71 0.56 7.16 17.61
N LYS A 72 0.12 8.37 17.95
CA LYS A 72 0.66 9.11 19.11
C LYS A 72 0.54 8.30 20.40
N SER A 73 -0.65 7.78 20.71
CA SER A 73 -0.88 6.97 21.91
C SER A 73 -0.08 5.66 21.90
N PHE A 74 0.12 5.04 20.74
CA PHE A 74 0.97 3.86 20.59
C PHE A 74 2.43 4.17 20.93
N LEU A 75 2.99 5.25 20.37
CA LEU A 75 4.38 5.65 20.63
C LEU A 75 4.61 5.96 22.11
N GLU A 76 3.69 6.70 22.74
CA GLU A 76 3.72 7.01 24.17
C GLU A 76 3.65 5.74 25.03
N ARG A 77 2.69 4.84 24.75
CA ARG A 77 2.46 3.63 25.53
C ARG A 77 3.61 2.62 25.44
N THR A 78 4.28 2.57 24.30
CA THR A 78 5.41 1.65 24.05
C THR A 78 6.77 2.26 24.32
N ASN A 79 6.83 3.55 24.65
CA ASN A 79 8.06 4.32 24.78
C ASN A 79 8.95 4.20 23.52
N THR A 80 8.33 4.24 22.34
CA THR A 80 9.00 4.13 21.04
C THR A 80 9.15 5.53 20.43
N SER A 81 10.35 5.88 19.96
CA SER A 81 10.56 7.15 19.26
C SER A 81 9.95 7.11 17.86
N MET A 82 9.56 8.29 17.34
CA MET A 82 9.02 8.40 15.99
C MET A 82 10.04 7.93 14.93
N GLU A 83 11.30 8.28 15.10
CA GLU A 83 12.40 7.89 14.20
C GLU A 83 12.56 6.37 14.18
N SER A 84 12.57 5.73 15.36
CA SER A 84 12.70 4.27 15.48
C SER A 84 11.53 3.56 14.80
N TRP A 85 10.32 4.10 14.95
CA TRP A 85 9.12 3.57 14.29
C TRP A 85 9.18 3.69 12.77
N ILE A 86 9.53 4.87 12.25
CA ILE A 86 9.67 5.09 10.80
C ILE A 86 10.76 4.20 10.21
N HIS A 87 11.92 4.08 10.88
CA HIS A 87 12.99 3.18 10.43
C HIS A 87 12.56 1.71 10.44
N TYR A 88 11.78 1.29 11.43
CA TYR A 88 11.21 -0.05 11.47
C TYR A 88 10.30 -0.31 10.26
N ILE A 89 9.33 0.57 9.99
CA ILE A 89 8.42 0.43 8.84
C ILE A 89 9.18 0.50 7.52
N ALA A 90 10.15 1.42 7.39
CA ALA A 90 11.00 1.53 6.21
C ALA A 90 11.77 0.23 5.92
N SER A 91 12.26 -0.46 6.96
CA SER A 91 12.93 -1.76 6.81
C SER A 91 12.00 -2.87 6.28
N LYS A 92 10.68 -2.71 6.46
CA LYS A 92 9.65 -3.66 6.02
C LYS A 92 8.99 -3.28 4.71
N GLU A 93 9.27 -2.08 4.17
CA GLU A 93 8.59 -1.54 3.00
C GLU A 93 8.59 -2.49 1.79
N PRO A 94 9.72 -3.14 1.42
CA PRO A 94 9.71 -4.06 0.29
C PRO A 94 8.80 -5.28 0.54
N LEU A 95 8.81 -5.81 1.77
CA LEU A 95 7.94 -6.93 2.16
C LEU A 95 6.47 -6.51 2.13
N ILE A 96 6.15 -5.32 2.65
CA ILE A 96 4.80 -4.76 2.63
C ILE A 96 4.27 -4.69 1.20
N ARG A 97 5.08 -4.23 0.23
CA ARG A 97 4.66 -4.21 -1.18
C ARG A 97 4.31 -5.58 -1.71
N HIS A 98 5.11 -6.60 -1.38
CA HIS A 98 4.86 -7.97 -1.79
C HIS A 98 3.60 -8.57 -1.16
N CYS A 99 3.09 -8.01 -0.06
CA CYS A 99 1.82 -8.43 0.52
C CYS A 99 0.61 -8.04 -0.32
N TYR A 100 0.69 -7.03 -1.20
CA TYR A 100 -0.44 -6.56 -2.01
C TYR A 100 -0.48 -7.23 -3.39
N SER A 101 -1.67 -7.60 -3.86
CA SER A 101 -1.87 -8.21 -5.19
C SER A 101 -1.59 -7.27 -6.37
N ASP A 102 -1.54 -5.96 -6.09
CA ASP A 102 -1.40 -4.91 -7.10
C ASP A 102 -0.09 -4.16 -6.88
N ALA A 103 0.54 -3.73 -7.97
CA ALA A 103 1.65 -2.80 -7.90
C ALA A 103 1.19 -1.45 -7.32
N LEU A 104 1.60 -1.17 -6.08
CA LEU A 104 1.28 0.06 -5.37
C LEU A 104 1.95 1.28 -6.03
N GLN A 105 1.15 2.22 -6.52
CA GLN A 105 1.60 3.45 -7.20
C GLN A 105 2.04 4.55 -6.21
N PHE A 106 2.64 4.15 -5.09
CA PHE A 106 3.17 5.04 -4.07
C PHE A 106 4.69 5.02 -4.10
N THR A 107 5.32 6.18 -3.90
CA THR A 107 6.75 6.22 -3.58
C THR A 107 7.02 5.46 -2.27
N PRO A 108 8.25 4.98 -2.03
CA PRO A 108 8.59 4.33 -0.76
C PRO A 108 8.22 5.20 0.46
N ASN A 109 8.54 6.50 0.41
CA ASN A 109 8.25 7.42 1.51
C ASN A 109 6.74 7.56 1.77
N ASN A 110 5.92 7.70 0.71
CA ASN A 110 4.47 7.79 0.90
C ASN A 110 3.89 6.48 1.43
N LEU A 111 4.39 5.33 0.98
CA LEU A 111 3.92 4.05 1.50
C LEU A 111 4.28 3.88 2.98
N ILE A 112 5.50 4.27 3.37
CA ILE A 112 5.95 4.25 4.77
C ILE A 112 5.04 5.14 5.62
N GLU A 113 4.75 6.36 5.18
CA GLU A 113 3.86 7.28 5.89
C GLU A 113 2.47 6.69 6.13
N ILE A 114 1.84 6.15 5.07
CA ILE A 114 0.52 5.51 5.14
C ILE A 114 0.53 4.35 6.14
N ILE A 115 1.49 3.44 6.02
CA ILE A 115 1.54 2.23 6.86
C ILE A 115 1.89 2.57 8.32
N SER A 116 2.73 3.59 8.53
CA SER A 116 3.12 4.03 9.87
C SER A 116 1.94 4.51 10.69
N VAL A 117 0.97 5.16 10.04
CA VAL A 117 -0.27 5.64 10.67
C VAL A 117 -1.29 4.51 10.80
N ASP A 118 -1.48 3.73 9.72
CA ASP A 118 -2.58 2.75 9.64
C ASP A 118 -2.34 1.47 10.46
N SER A 119 -1.09 1.05 10.67
CA SER A 119 -0.76 -0.24 11.30
C SER A 119 -1.08 -0.33 12.80
N VAL A 120 -1.35 0.81 13.46
CA VAL A 120 -1.61 0.89 14.90
C VAL A 120 -2.99 1.49 15.22
N SER A 121 -3.85 1.62 14.21
CA SER A 121 -5.12 2.35 14.28
C SER A 121 -6.35 1.52 14.73
N GLN A 122 -6.19 0.66 15.74
CA GLN A 122 -7.26 -0.21 16.27
C GLN A 122 -7.70 0.16 17.68
#